data_AF-A0A8T5EPF7-F1
#
_entry.id   AF-A0A8T5EPF7-F1
#
_cell.length_a   1.000
_cell.length_b   1.000
_cell.length_c   1.000
_cell.angle_alpha   90.00
_cell.angle_beta   90.00
_cell.angle_gamma   90.00
#
_symmetry.space_group_name_H-M   'P 1'
#
loop_
_entity.id
_entity.type
_entity.pdbx_description
1 polymer ?
#
loop_
_entity_poly.entity_id
_entity_poly.type
_entity_poly.pdbx_seq_one_letter_code
_entity_poly.pdbx_strand_id
1 'polypeptide(L)'
;MSQSQAEEVLEMFAEGKGLESVNTSLALHLVDLARELGRDALVARLLDHAAKVSVNAEDQGWCQFELLKHQGASKDELIGLGMTSEQEDLAGLAAGIFHHISLISLGSDDAGIYANRSMRLREIADDIEGMIYGHALIAYIAKEEGDFEKSQMHLTKRLEIIPETEKFERMEALADLAHSHSSLGELEQAQTLLIDSLAIAAELQELSGILVARWGLADLAEISNQPDEAMVQLSDIMTAFMEAGEAVPEPVRERISKLTAE
;
A
#
# COMPACT_ATOMS: atom_id res chain seq x y z
N MET A 1 12.24 3.62 -6.11
CA MET A 1 13.73 3.47 -6.11
C MET A 1 14.08 2.30 -7.01
N SER A 2 15.14 2.39 -7.83
CA SER A 2 15.55 1.26 -8.69
C SER A 2 16.30 0.17 -7.89
N GLN A 3 16.32 -1.06 -8.40
CA GLN A 3 17.07 -2.16 -7.77
C GLN A 3 18.56 -1.83 -7.56
N SER A 4 19.19 -1.16 -8.52
CA SER A 4 20.60 -0.75 -8.40
C SER A 4 20.80 0.24 -7.25
N GLN A 5 19.90 1.22 -7.10
CA GLN A 5 19.95 2.19 -6.00
C GLN A 5 19.69 1.51 -4.65
N ALA A 6 18.77 0.55 -4.61
CA ALA A 6 18.50 -0.27 -3.43
C ALA A 6 19.76 -1.03 -2.98
N GLU A 7 20.46 -1.65 -3.92
CA GLU A 7 21.70 -2.38 -3.65
C GLU A 7 22.81 -1.45 -3.14
N GLU A 8 23.02 -0.30 -3.77
CA GLU A 8 24.02 0.70 -3.33
C GLU A 8 23.77 1.20 -1.90
N VAL A 9 22.51 1.44 -1.53
CA VAL A 9 22.13 1.85 -0.17
C VAL A 9 22.47 0.76 0.84
N LEU A 10 22.17 -0.51 0.53
CA LEU A 10 22.53 -1.62 1.41
C LEU A 10 24.04 -1.81 1.55
N GLU A 11 24.81 -1.68 0.45
CA GLU A 11 26.28 -1.76 0.52
C GLU A 11 26.88 -0.65 1.40
N MET A 12 26.34 0.57 1.31
CA MET A 12 26.83 1.72 2.07
C MET A 12 26.56 1.58 3.57
N PHE A 13 25.39 1.07 3.97
CA PHE A 13 24.94 1.11 5.37
C PHE A 13 24.86 -0.24 6.07
N ALA A 14 24.61 -1.32 5.34
CA ALA A 14 24.37 -2.65 5.91
C ALA A 14 25.60 -3.58 5.84
N GLU A 15 26.66 -3.15 5.15
CA GLU A 15 27.91 -3.91 5.01
C GLU A 15 29.10 -3.26 5.75
N GLY A 16 30.02 -4.09 6.24
CA GLY A 16 31.24 -3.66 6.91
C GLY A 16 31.00 -2.81 8.17
N LYS A 17 31.75 -1.71 8.28
CA LYS A 17 31.69 -0.78 9.43
C LYS A 17 30.53 0.21 9.37
N GLY A 18 29.83 0.30 8.23
CA GLY A 18 28.70 1.23 8.07
C GLY A 18 27.59 0.95 9.08
N LEU A 19 27.33 -0.34 9.34
CA LEU A 19 26.25 -0.79 10.22
C LEU A 19 26.38 -0.26 11.66
N GLU A 20 27.59 -0.11 12.19
CA GLU A 20 27.82 0.38 13.56
C GLU A 20 27.28 1.81 13.79
N SER A 21 27.13 2.59 12.71
CA SER A 21 26.62 3.97 12.76
C SER A 21 25.11 4.09 12.53
N VAL A 22 24.44 2.98 12.21
CA VAL A 22 23.01 2.95 11.87
C VAL A 22 22.18 2.86 13.16
N ASN A 23 21.19 3.74 13.31
CA ASN A 23 20.25 3.70 14.44
C ASN A 23 19.09 2.70 14.19
N THR A 24 18.22 2.49 15.17
CA THR A 24 17.11 1.53 15.09
C THR A 24 16.23 1.76 13.87
N SER A 25 15.74 2.99 13.68
CA SER A 25 14.79 3.35 12.63
C SER A 25 15.38 3.10 11.24
N LEU A 26 16.61 3.55 10.99
CA LEU A 26 17.27 3.29 9.70
C LEU A 26 17.54 1.80 9.50
N ALA A 27 17.92 1.05 10.54
CA ALA A 27 18.12 -0.39 10.43
C ALA A 27 16.81 -1.11 10.04
N LEU A 28 15.66 -0.71 10.60
CA LEU A 28 14.35 -1.26 10.24
C LEU A 28 13.97 -0.92 8.79
N HIS A 29 14.24 0.30 8.30
CA HIS A 29 14.04 0.62 6.89
C HIS A 29 14.92 -0.22 5.95
N LEU A 30 16.17 -0.49 6.34
CA LEU A 30 17.06 -1.36 5.57
C LEU A 30 16.59 -2.82 5.57
N VAL A 31 15.83 -3.27 6.58
CA VAL A 31 15.24 -4.61 6.63
C VAL A 31 14.26 -4.81 5.48
N ASP A 32 13.39 -3.83 5.23
CA ASP A 32 12.40 -3.92 4.15
C ASP A 32 13.10 -4.01 2.79
N LEU A 33 14.11 -3.18 2.58
CA LEU A 33 14.92 -3.20 1.37
C LEU A 33 15.67 -4.52 1.17
N ALA A 34 16.27 -5.06 2.22
CA ALA A 34 16.94 -6.36 2.18
C ALA A 34 15.96 -7.50 1.87
N ARG A 35 14.71 -7.40 2.36
CA ARG A 35 13.65 -8.38 2.11
C ARG A 35 13.19 -8.33 0.64
N GLU A 36 13.00 -7.15 0.08
CA GLU A 36 12.66 -6.95 -1.34
C GLU A 36 13.71 -7.56 -2.28
N LEU A 37 14.99 -7.48 -1.89
CA LEU A 37 16.11 -8.06 -2.63
C LEU A 37 16.38 -9.54 -2.30
N GLY A 38 15.55 -10.18 -1.47
CA GLY A 38 15.72 -11.60 -1.10
C GLY A 38 16.97 -11.91 -0.28
N ARG A 39 17.51 -10.94 0.47
CA ARG A 39 18.74 -11.08 1.27
C ARG A 39 18.43 -11.50 2.72
N ASP A 40 17.85 -12.69 2.91
CA ASP A 40 17.37 -13.17 4.23
C ASP A 40 18.42 -13.12 5.36
N ALA A 41 19.66 -13.48 5.07
CA ALA A 41 20.74 -13.41 6.07
C ALA A 41 21.05 -11.97 6.51
N LEU A 42 20.85 -10.99 5.62
CA LEU A 42 21.03 -9.58 5.93
C LEU A 42 19.86 -9.05 6.76
N VAL A 43 18.63 -9.48 6.45
CA VAL A 43 17.43 -9.18 7.25
C VAL A 43 17.65 -9.56 8.72
N ALA A 44 18.07 -10.80 8.99
CA ALA A 44 18.32 -11.26 10.35
C ALA A 44 19.40 -10.44 11.08
N ARG A 45 20.49 -10.07 10.38
CA ARG A 45 21.57 -9.23 10.93
C ARG A 45 21.10 -7.81 11.24
N LEU A 46 20.30 -7.21 10.35
CA LEU A 46 19.77 -5.87 10.54
C LEU A 46 18.78 -5.81 11.71
N LEU A 47 17.92 -6.83 11.87
CA LEU A 47 17.01 -6.93 13.01
C LEU A 47 17.75 -7.09 14.34
N ASP A 48 18.78 -7.94 14.39
CA ASP A 48 19.63 -8.10 15.57
C ASP A 48 20.38 -6.80 15.91
N HIS A 49 20.86 -6.07 14.91
CA HIS A 49 21.48 -4.76 15.10
C HIS A 49 20.47 -3.74 15.64
N ALA A 50 19.30 -3.60 14.98
CA ALA A 50 18.24 -2.68 15.37
C ALA A 50 17.83 -2.88 16.84
N ALA A 51 17.62 -4.15 17.24
CA ALA A 51 17.29 -4.49 18.62
C ALA A 51 18.39 -4.07 19.61
N LYS A 52 19.67 -4.26 19.27
CA LYS A 52 20.81 -3.89 20.13
C LYS A 52 20.97 -2.38 20.32
N VAL A 53 20.68 -1.59 19.29
CA VAL A 53 20.85 -0.12 19.31
C VAL A 53 19.59 0.63 19.73
N SER A 54 18.48 -0.07 19.92
CA SER A 54 17.22 0.49 20.42
C SER A 54 17.37 1.13 21.81
N VAL A 55 16.80 2.32 21.97
CA VAL A 55 16.97 3.14 23.20
C VAL A 55 15.67 3.38 23.96
N ASN A 56 14.53 3.07 23.36
CA ASN A 56 13.21 3.29 23.95
C ASN A 56 12.31 2.05 23.73
N ALA A 57 11.19 1.99 24.47
CA ALA A 57 10.27 0.84 24.43
C ALA A 57 9.57 0.68 23.08
N GLU A 58 9.30 1.78 22.37
CA GLU A 58 8.66 1.77 21.06
C GLU A 58 9.57 1.16 20.00
N ASP A 59 10.82 1.62 19.91
CA ASP A 59 11.89 1.05 19.06
C ASP A 59 12.06 -0.45 19.30
N GLN A 60 12.09 -0.86 20.58
CA GLN A 60 12.21 -2.26 20.97
C GLN A 60 11.01 -3.08 20.48
N GLY A 61 9.80 -2.55 20.65
CA GLY A 61 8.57 -3.19 20.22
C GLY A 61 8.47 -3.31 18.69
N TRP A 62 8.90 -2.31 17.93
CA TRP A 62 8.99 -2.40 16.46
C TRP A 62 10.00 -3.46 16.01
N CYS A 63 11.17 -3.53 16.65
CA CYS A 63 12.15 -4.58 16.38
C CYS A 63 11.58 -5.98 16.68
N GLN A 64 10.88 -6.12 17.81
CA GLN A 64 10.23 -7.38 18.18
C GLN A 64 9.14 -7.76 17.17
N PHE A 65 8.33 -6.80 16.74
CA PHE A 65 7.28 -7.04 15.76
C PHE A 65 7.85 -7.50 14.41
N GLU A 66 8.86 -6.83 13.87
CA GLU A 66 9.54 -7.25 12.63
C GLU A 66 10.21 -8.62 12.75
N LEU A 67 10.82 -8.90 13.91
CA LEU A 67 11.42 -10.21 14.18
C LEU A 67 10.39 -11.33 14.19
N LEU A 68 9.24 -11.13 14.84
CA LEU A 68 8.13 -12.10 14.84
C LEU A 68 7.62 -12.36 13.43
N LYS A 69 7.43 -11.31 12.61
CA LYS A 69 7.03 -11.48 11.20
C LYS A 69 8.08 -12.29 10.42
N HIS A 70 9.36 -11.97 10.56
CA HIS A 70 10.43 -12.69 9.88
C HIS A 70 10.52 -14.17 10.29
N GLN A 71 10.23 -14.48 11.56
CA GLN A 71 10.23 -15.84 12.08
C GLN A 71 8.94 -16.63 11.76
N GLY A 72 7.96 -16.01 11.12
CA GLY A 72 6.67 -16.65 10.82
C GLY A 72 5.83 -16.90 12.07
N ALA A 73 5.84 -15.97 13.02
CA ALA A 73 5.02 -16.03 14.23
C ALA A 73 3.54 -16.20 13.89
N SER A 74 2.82 -16.89 14.77
CA SER A 74 1.38 -17.10 14.65
C SER A 74 0.60 -15.80 14.86
N LYS A 75 -0.64 -15.77 14.35
CA LYS A 75 -1.58 -14.66 14.61
C LYS A 75 -1.74 -14.39 16.11
N ASP A 76 -1.80 -15.43 16.94
CA ASP A 76 -1.99 -15.30 18.40
C ASP A 76 -0.79 -14.64 19.10
N GLU A 77 0.44 -14.93 18.65
CA GLU A 77 1.64 -14.26 19.16
C GLU A 77 1.64 -12.76 18.82
N LEU A 78 1.23 -12.40 17.60
CA LEU A 78 1.09 -11.01 17.18
C LEU A 78 -0.01 -10.29 17.95
N ILE A 79 -1.16 -10.95 18.19
CA ILE A 79 -2.24 -10.41 19.03
C ILE A 79 -1.72 -10.13 20.43
N GLY A 80 -0.96 -11.07 21.01
CA GLY A 80 -0.32 -10.90 22.32
C GLY A 80 0.55 -9.64 22.36
N LEU A 81 1.43 -9.47 21.38
CA LEU A 81 2.30 -8.28 21.29
C LEU A 81 1.48 -6.99 21.14
N GLY A 82 0.45 -6.98 20.29
CA GLY A 82 -0.41 -5.81 20.10
C GLY A 82 -1.17 -5.42 21.37
N MET A 83 -1.67 -6.40 22.12
CA MET A 83 -2.33 -6.17 23.41
C MET A 83 -1.38 -5.64 24.48
N THR A 84 -0.16 -6.18 24.58
CA THR A 84 0.87 -5.67 25.48
C THR A 84 1.26 -4.23 25.11
N SER A 85 1.47 -3.96 23.82
CA SER A 85 1.83 -2.62 23.33
C SER A 85 0.75 -1.58 23.67
N GLU A 86 -0.54 -1.93 23.51
CA GLU A 86 -1.65 -1.04 23.89
C GLU A 86 -1.71 -0.82 25.41
N GLN A 87 -1.37 -1.82 26.23
CA GLN A 87 -1.31 -1.68 27.70
C GLN A 87 -0.15 -0.83 28.19
N GLU A 88 0.94 -0.77 27.41
CA GLU A 88 2.13 0.02 27.68
C GLU A 88 2.06 1.44 27.08
N ASP A 89 0.88 1.87 26.64
CA ASP A 89 0.61 3.16 26.01
C ASP A 89 1.45 3.41 24.72
N LEU A 90 1.87 2.34 24.03
CA LEU A 90 2.58 2.39 22.75
C LEU A 90 1.59 2.39 21.58
N ALA A 91 0.77 3.44 21.48
CA ALA A 91 -0.38 3.49 20.58
C ALA A 91 -0.01 3.28 19.09
N GLY A 92 1.08 3.90 18.61
CA GLY A 92 1.54 3.75 17.22
C GLY A 92 1.95 2.32 16.88
N LEU A 93 2.74 1.68 17.74
CA LEU A 93 3.13 0.28 17.62
C LEU A 93 1.92 -0.65 17.64
N ALA A 94 1.04 -0.50 18.63
CA ALA A 94 -0.18 -1.30 18.74
C ALA A 94 -1.08 -1.13 17.50
N ALA A 95 -1.22 0.10 17.00
CA ALA A 95 -1.97 0.38 15.79
C ALA A 95 -1.38 -0.36 14.57
N GLY A 96 -0.06 -0.31 14.38
CA GLY A 96 0.62 -1.02 13.29
C GLY A 96 0.47 -2.54 13.37
N ILE A 97 0.60 -3.11 14.58
CA ILE A 97 0.42 -4.55 14.81
C ILE A 97 -1.01 -4.97 14.49
N PHE A 98 -2.03 -4.27 14.99
CA PHE A 98 -3.42 -4.61 14.69
C PHE A 98 -3.79 -4.40 13.22
N HIS A 99 -3.18 -3.42 12.55
CA HIS A 99 -3.34 -3.26 11.10
C HIS A 99 -2.83 -4.51 10.36
N HIS A 100 -1.62 -4.98 10.70
CA HIS A 100 -1.05 -6.18 10.10
C HIS A 100 -1.86 -7.44 10.42
N ILE A 101 -2.33 -7.60 11.66
CA ILE A 101 -3.19 -8.72 12.06
C ILE A 101 -4.48 -8.73 11.22
N SER A 102 -5.05 -7.56 10.95
CA SER A 102 -6.22 -7.43 10.09
C SER A 102 -5.92 -7.88 8.66
N LEU A 103 -4.79 -7.45 8.07
CA LEU A 103 -4.36 -7.85 6.73
C LEU A 103 -4.20 -9.37 6.59
N ILE A 104 -3.55 -10.04 7.54
CA ILE A 104 -3.39 -11.51 7.51
C ILE A 104 -4.69 -12.26 7.84
N SER A 105 -5.72 -11.55 8.33
CA SER A 105 -7.02 -12.11 8.69
C SER A 105 -8.10 -11.81 7.64
N LEU A 106 -7.77 -11.16 6.52
CA LEU A 106 -8.73 -10.84 5.45
C LEU A 106 -9.53 -12.09 5.02
N GLY A 107 -10.83 -11.91 4.81
CA GLY A 107 -11.78 -13.00 4.53
C GLY A 107 -12.27 -13.76 5.77
N SER A 108 -11.89 -13.34 6.98
CA SER A 108 -12.43 -13.85 8.25
C SER A 108 -13.14 -12.76 9.04
N ASP A 109 -14.04 -13.16 9.95
CA ASP A 109 -14.83 -12.27 10.81
C ASP A 109 -13.97 -11.35 11.70
N ASP A 110 -12.71 -11.72 11.96
CA ASP A 110 -11.79 -10.98 12.82
C ASP A 110 -11.15 -9.76 12.12
N ALA A 111 -11.09 -9.73 10.78
CA ALA A 111 -10.36 -8.69 10.04
C ALA A 111 -10.87 -7.28 10.39
N GLY A 112 -12.19 -7.11 10.36
CA GLY A 112 -12.83 -5.85 10.71
C GLY A 112 -12.60 -5.43 12.16
N ILE A 113 -12.52 -6.38 13.10
CA ILE A 113 -12.28 -6.10 14.52
C ILE A 113 -10.90 -5.45 14.70
N TYR A 114 -9.87 -6.04 14.10
CA TYR A 114 -8.50 -5.52 14.22
C TYR A 114 -8.29 -4.23 13.42
N ALA A 115 -8.93 -4.09 12.25
CA ALA A 115 -8.88 -2.84 11.48
C ALA A 115 -9.48 -1.66 12.27
N ASN A 116 -10.65 -1.84 12.87
CA ASN A 116 -11.28 -0.80 13.69
C ASN A 116 -10.48 -0.48 14.96
N ARG A 117 -9.87 -1.50 15.59
CA ARG A 117 -9.00 -1.30 16.76
C ARG A 117 -7.75 -0.50 16.39
N SER A 118 -7.10 -0.85 15.26
CA SER A 118 -5.98 -0.08 14.72
C SER A 118 -6.40 1.37 14.46
N MET A 119 -7.51 1.59 13.75
CA MET A 119 -8.01 2.92 13.42
C MET A 119 -8.21 3.81 14.65
N ARG A 120 -8.85 3.28 15.71
CA ARG A 120 -9.06 4.01 16.98
C ARG A 120 -7.74 4.46 17.61
N LEU A 121 -6.71 3.62 17.58
CA LEU A 121 -5.40 3.96 18.14
C LEU A 121 -4.70 5.04 17.32
N ARG A 122 -4.87 5.02 15.99
CA ARG A 122 -4.33 6.05 15.10
C ARG A 122 -5.02 7.40 15.31
N GLU A 123 -6.33 7.41 15.54
CA GLU A 123 -7.07 8.62 15.93
C GLU A 123 -6.56 9.19 17.26
N ILE A 124 -6.25 8.34 18.25
CA ILE A 124 -5.68 8.77 19.54
C ILE A 124 -4.26 9.35 19.37
N ALA A 125 -3.49 8.78 18.44
CA ALA A 125 -2.11 9.18 18.16
C ALA A 125 -1.98 10.33 17.16
N ASP A 126 -3.09 10.85 16.62
CA ASP A 126 -3.11 11.81 15.50
C ASP A 126 -2.27 11.36 14.29
N ASP A 127 -2.24 10.04 14.04
CA ASP A 127 -1.45 9.39 12.98
C ASP A 127 -2.18 9.46 11.62
N ILE A 128 -2.10 10.63 10.96
CA ILE A 128 -2.77 10.88 9.67
C ILE A 128 -2.37 9.84 8.61
N GLU A 129 -1.08 9.58 8.45
CA GLU A 129 -0.56 8.63 7.45
C GLU A 129 -1.16 7.24 7.68
N GLY A 130 -1.14 6.79 8.93
CA GLY A 130 -1.77 5.55 9.31
C GLY A 130 -3.28 5.49 9.07
N MET A 131 -3.99 6.59 9.30
CA MET A 131 -5.43 6.69 9.07
C MET A 131 -5.78 6.58 7.58
N ILE A 132 -4.93 7.11 6.69
CA ILE A 132 -5.09 6.97 5.24
C ILE A 132 -5.15 5.49 4.85
N TYR A 133 -4.16 4.71 5.28
CA TYR A 133 -4.12 3.26 5.02
C TYR A 133 -5.18 2.48 5.81
N GLY A 134 -5.53 2.94 7.03
CA GLY A 134 -6.60 2.36 7.83
C GLY A 134 -7.96 2.44 7.15
N HIS A 135 -8.28 3.59 6.54
CA HIS A 135 -9.51 3.74 5.76
C HIS A 135 -9.53 2.87 4.50
N ALA A 136 -8.40 2.74 3.78
CA ALA A 136 -8.30 1.83 2.64
C ALA A 136 -8.59 0.38 3.05
N LEU A 137 -8.00 -0.08 4.15
CA LEU A 137 -8.21 -1.43 4.67
C LEU A 137 -9.67 -1.68 5.09
N ILE A 138 -10.29 -0.76 5.83
CA ILE A 138 -11.69 -0.91 6.24
C ILE A 138 -12.62 -0.89 5.02
N ALA A 139 -12.34 -0.05 4.02
CA ALA A 139 -13.10 -0.04 2.78
C ALA A 139 -13.00 -1.36 2.03
N TYR A 140 -11.78 -1.92 1.92
CA TYR A 140 -11.57 -3.24 1.33
C TYR A 140 -12.38 -4.33 2.04
N ILE A 141 -12.32 -4.39 3.38
CA ILE A 141 -13.09 -5.35 4.17
C ILE A 141 -14.60 -5.19 3.93
N ALA A 142 -15.10 -3.95 3.96
CA ALA A 142 -16.52 -3.67 3.72
C ALA A 142 -16.95 -4.11 2.31
N LYS A 143 -16.12 -3.88 1.28
CA LYS A 143 -16.37 -4.34 -0.08
C LYS A 143 -16.48 -5.87 -0.16
N GLU A 144 -15.56 -6.60 0.48
CA GLU A 144 -15.59 -8.07 0.51
C GLU A 144 -16.83 -8.61 1.25
N GLU A 145 -17.32 -7.87 2.25
CA GLU A 145 -18.56 -8.17 2.96
C GLU A 145 -19.83 -7.76 2.18
N GLY A 146 -19.68 -7.10 1.03
CA GLY A 146 -20.78 -6.59 0.21
C GLY A 146 -21.42 -5.29 0.72
N ASP A 147 -20.81 -4.63 1.71
CA ASP A 147 -21.21 -3.33 2.24
C ASP A 147 -20.54 -2.20 1.43
N PHE A 148 -21.05 -2.01 0.21
CA PHE A 148 -20.50 -1.05 -0.75
C PHE A 148 -20.64 0.40 -0.28
N GLU A 149 -21.73 0.74 0.42
CA GLU A 149 -21.95 2.07 0.98
C GLU A 149 -20.91 2.42 2.05
N LYS A 150 -20.61 1.48 2.96
CA LYS A 150 -19.55 1.66 3.96
C LYS A 150 -18.17 1.75 3.31
N SER A 151 -17.91 0.93 2.29
CA SER A 151 -16.67 1.00 1.53
C SER A 151 -16.46 2.40 0.92
N GLN A 152 -17.45 2.90 0.18
CA GLN A 152 -17.40 4.23 -0.43
C GLN A 152 -17.25 5.33 0.64
N MET A 153 -17.96 5.23 1.77
CA MET A 153 -17.81 6.18 2.88
C MET A 153 -16.36 6.27 3.40
N HIS A 154 -15.70 5.13 3.58
CA HIS A 154 -14.32 5.10 4.06
C HIS A 154 -13.33 5.59 3.01
N LEU A 155 -13.55 5.30 1.72
CA LEU A 155 -12.72 5.82 0.63
C LEU A 155 -12.85 7.36 0.49
N THR A 156 -14.06 7.89 0.65
CA THR A 156 -14.27 9.35 0.69
C THR A 156 -13.54 9.98 1.87
N LYS A 157 -13.67 9.42 3.07
CA LYS A 157 -12.94 9.90 4.26
C LYS A 157 -11.43 9.85 4.06
N ARG A 158 -10.90 8.77 3.45
CA ARG A 158 -9.48 8.67 3.09
C ARG A 158 -9.06 9.86 2.22
N LEU A 159 -9.80 10.13 1.14
CA LEU A 159 -9.48 11.23 0.24
C LEU A 159 -9.53 12.60 0.93
N GLU A 160 -10.47 12.81 1.85
CA GLU A 160 -10.64 14.05 2.61
C GLU A 160 -9.47 14.34 3.58
N ILE A 161 -8.84 13.31 4.14
CA ILE A 161 -7.75 13.48 5.12
C ILE A 161 -6.36 13.56 4.46
N ILE A 162 -6.22 13.14 3.21
CA ILE A 162 -4.94 13.21 2.48
C ILE A 162 -4.58 14.68 2.23
N PRO A 163 -3.43 15.17 2.73
CA PRO A 163 -2.97 16.52 2.42
C PRO A 163 -2.73 16.70 0.92
N GLU A 164 -3.01 17.89 0.39
CA GLU A 164 -2.78 18.20 -1.04
C GLU A 164 -1.31 18.08 -1.48
N THR A 165 -0.36 18.03 -0.53
CA THR A 165 1.07 17.79 -0.79
C THR A 165 1.37 16.32 -1.06
N GLU A 166 0.57 15.40 -0.52
CA GLU A 166 0.73 13.95 -0.62
C GLU A 166 0.07 13.44 -1.90
N LYS A 167 0.68 13.80 -3.03
CA LYS A 167 0.13 13.52 -4.37
C LYS A 167 0.00 12.03 -4.66
N PHE A 168 0.96 11.22 -4.21
CA PHE A 168 0.97 9.80 -4.48
C PHE A 168 -0.22 9.10 -3.80
N GLU A 169 -0.43 9.37 -2.51
CA GLU A 169 -1.53 8.83 -1.71
C GLU A 169 -2.88 9.30 -2.27
N ARG A 170 -2.96 10.55 -2.73
CA ARG A 170 -4.16 11.12 -3.35
C ARG A 170 -4.50 10.44 -4.67
N MET A 171 -3.50 10.20 -5.51
CA MET A 171 -3.64 9.47 -6.78
C MET A 171 -4.25 8.08 -6.54
N GLU A 172 -3.72 7.32 -5.58
CA GLU A 172 -4.25 6.00 -5.22
C GLU A 172 -5.68 6.08 -4.68
N ALA A 173 -5.95 7.01 -3.75
CA ALA A 173 -7.27 7.16 -3.14
C ALA A 173 -8.37 7.53 -4.16
N LEU A 174 -8.03 8.37 -5.15
CA LEU A 174 -8.93 8.70 -6.27
C LEU A 174 -9.27 7.46 -7.11
N ALA A 175 -8.27 6.64 -7.45
CA ALA A 175 -8.49 5.42 -8.23
C ALA A 175 -9.34 4.39 -7.47
N ASP A 176 -9.09 4.20 -6.16
CA ASP A 176 -9.87 3.29 -5.33
C ASP A 176 -11.34 3.75 -5.21
N LEU A 177 -11.56 5.06 -4.97
CA LEU A 177 -12.91 5.62 -4.91
C LEU A 177 -13.62 5.51 -6.27
N ALA A 178 -12.91 5.72 -7.37
CA ALA A 178 -13.46 5.54 -8.71
C ALA A 178 -13.94 4.10 -8.96
N HIS A 179 -13.15 3.11 -8.55
CA HIS A 179 -13.53 1.71 -8.67
C HIS A 179 -14.77 1.38 -7.81
N SER A 180 -14.90 2.01 -6.64
CA SER A 180 -16.11 1.91 -5.83
C SER A 180 -17.34 2.48 -6.56
N HIS A 181 -17.24 3.68 -7.13
CA HIS A 181 -18.32 4.28 -7.94
C HIS A 181 -18.68 3.40 -9.14
N SER A 182 -17.68 2.87 -9.86
CA SER A 182 -17.91 1.97 -11.00
C SER A 182 -18.67 0.71 -10.60
N SER A 183 -18.36 0.13 -9.42
CA SER A 183 -19.05 -1.06 -8.91
C SER A 183 -20.53 -0.80 -8.60
N LEU A 184 -20.90 0.45 -8.31
CA LEU A 184 -22.27 0.91 -8.07
C LEU A 184 -22.97 1.43 -9.34
N GLY A 185 -22.31 1.40 -10.50
CA GLY A 185 -22.85 1.91 -11.76
C GLY A 185 -22.79 3.44 -11.91
N GLU A 186 -22.05 4.12 -11.04
CA GLU A 186 -21.87 5.57 -11.01
C GLU A 186 -20.72 5.97 -11.96
N LEU A 187 -20.91 5.68 -13.26
CA LEU A 187 -19.82 5.69 -14.25
C LEU A 187 -19.23 7.10 -14.49
N GLU A 188 -20.05 8.15 -14.43
CA GLU A 188 -19.59 9.54 -14.64
C GLU A 188 -18.69 10.00 -13.48
N GLN A 189 -19.07 9.67 -12.24
CA GLN A 189 -18.25 9.94 -11.06
C GLN A 189 -16.94 9.16 -11.12
N ALA A 190 -17.01 7.86 -11.45
CA ALA A 190 -15.83 7.01 -11.61
C ALA A 190 -14.87 7.57 -12.67
N GLN A 191 -15.39 8.00 -13.83
CA GLN A 191 -14.58 8.56 -14.90
C GLN A 191 -13.86 9.84 -14.46
N THR A 192 -14.57 10.75 -13.77
CA THR A 192 -13.99 12.00 -13.27
C THR A 192 -12.82 11.73 -12.34
N LEU A 193 -13.01 10.82 -11.38
CA LEU A 193 -11.98 10.45 -10.40
C LEU A 193 -10.76 9.76 -11.06
N LEU A 194 -10.97 8.92 -12.08
CA LEU A 194 -9.86 8.30 -12.82
C LEU A 194 -9.07 9.31 -13.65
N ILE A 195 -9.73 10.32 -14.22
CA ILE A 195 -9.05 11.42 -14.93
C ILE A 195 -8.18 12.22 -13.96
N ASP A 196 -8.69 12.54 -12.77
CA ASP A 196 -7.93 13.24 -11.74
C ASP A 196 -6.74 12.40 -11.25
N SER A 197 -6.96 11.10 -11.00
CA SER A 197 -5.89 10.16 -10.65
C SER A 197 -4.81 10.09 -11.75
N LEU A 198 -5.22 9.98 -13.02
CA LEU A 198 -4.31 9.93 -14.17
C LEU A 198 -3.48 11.21 -14.31
N ALA A 199 -4.08 12.38 -14.06
CA ALA A 199 -3.37 13.66 -14.13
C ALA A 199 -2.24 13.72 -13.09
N ILE A 200 -2.49 13.24 -11.87
CA ILE A 200 -1.47 13.16 -10.82
C ILE A 200 -0.41 12.10 -11.18
N ALA A 201 -0.82 10.92 -11.65
CA ALA A 201 0.11 9.86 -12.04
C ALA A 201 1.08 10.33 -13.14
N ALA A 202 0.58 11.08 -14.12
CA ALA A 202 1.39 11.67 -15.17
C ALA A 202 2.37 12.74 -14.64
N GLU A 203 1.93 13.57 -13.67
CA GLU A 203 2.81 14.54 -13.01
C GLU A 203 3.96 13.86 -12.26
N LEU A 204 3.65 12.76 -11.55
CA LEU A 204 4.61 11.99 -10.77
C LEU A 204 5.47 11.05 -11.63
N GLN A 205 5.15 10.89 -12.92
CA GLN A 205 5.73 9.87 -13.80
C GLN A 205 5.59 8.45 -13.21
N GLU A 206 4.48 8.18 -12.54
CA GLU A 206 4.23 6.93 -11.85
C GLU A 206 3.49 5.96 -12.77
N LEU A 207 4.23 4.98 -13.30
CA LEU A 207 3.72 4.05 -14.31
C LEU A 207 2.57 3.18 -13.81
N SER A 208 2.57 2.81 -12.52
CA SER A 208 1.52 1.96 -11.93
C SER A 208 0.20 2.71 -11.85
N GLY A 209 0.22 4.00 -11.52
CA GLY A 209 -0.93 4.89 -11.44
C GLY A 209 -1.46 5.20 -12.83
N ILE A 210 -0.57 5.41 -13.81
CA ILE A 210 -0.97 5.54 -15.23
C ILE A 210 -1.67 4.27 -15.70
N LEU A 211 -1.09 3.10 -15.40
CA LEU A 211 -1.69 1.79 -15.70
C LEU A 211 -3.08 1.67 -15.08
N VAL A 212 -3.20 1.87 -13.77
CA VAL A 212 -4.45 1.70 -13.02
C VAL A 212 -5.53 2.66 -13.52
N ALA A 213 -5.21 3.95 -13.66
CA ALA A 213 -6.19 4.95 -14.06
C ALA A 213 -6.68 4.72 -15.51
N ARG A 214 -5.77 4.45 -16.45
CA ARG A 214 -6.14 4.17 -17.85
C ARG A 214 -6.84 2.83 -18.02
N TRP A 215 -6.47 1.82 -17.24
CA TRP A 215 -7.18 0.54 -17.22
C TRP A 215 -8.63 0.73 -16.78
N GLY A 216 -8.85 1.49 -15.70
CA GLY A 216 -10.20 1.84 -15.24
C GLY A 216 -10.98 2.62 -16.30
N LEU A 217 -10.35 3.58 -16.99
CA LEU A 217 -11.00 4.31 -18.08
C LEU A 217 -11.38 3.40 -19.26
N ALA A 218 -10.53 2.42 -19.58
CA ALA A 218 -10.84 1.41 -20.59
C ALA A 218 -12.03 0.52 -20.16
N ASP A 219 -12.09 0.10 -18.89
CA ASP A 219 -13.24 -0.64 -18.34
C ASP A 219 -14.54 0.17 -18.49
N LEU A 220 -14.52 1.45 -18.10
CA LEU A 220 -15.69 2.33 -18.23
C LEU A 220 -16.11 2.54 -19.70
N ALA A 221 -15.15 2.64 -20.61
CA ALA A 221 -15.41 2.77 -22.04
C ALA A 221 -16.08 1.50 -22.60
N GLU A 222 -15.59 0.30 -22.24
CA GLU A 222 -16.21 -0.97 -22.63
C GLU A 222 -17.63 -1.11 -22.06
N ILE A 223 -17.84 -0.81 -20.77
CA ILE A 223 -19.15 -0.80 -20.13
C ILE A 223 -20.11 0.15 -20.88
N SER A 224 -19.58 1.27 -21.37
CA SER A 224 -20.33 2.27 -22.13
C SER A 224 -20.42 1.97 -23.63
N ASN A 225 -19.99 0.78 -24.07
CA ASN A 225 -19.98 0.34 -25.47
C ASN A 225 -19.19 1.29 -26.41
N GLN A 226 -18.02 1.73 -25.94
CA GLN A 226 -17.06 2.60 -26.65
C GLN A 226 -15.71 1.87 -26.83
N PRO A 227 -15.65 0.83 -27.68
CA PRO A 227 -14.43 0.02 -27.84
C PRO A 227 -13.24 0.80 -28.40
N ASP A 228 -13.49 1.81 -29.25
CA ASP A 228 -12.44 2.70 -29.78
C ASP A 228 -11.74 3.48 -28.65
N GLU A 229 -12.51 3.98 -27.69
CA GLU A 229 -11.97 4.71 -26.53
C GLU A 229 -11.19 3.75 -25.61
N ALA A 230 -11.72 2.55 -25.36
CA ALA A 230 -10.99 1.53 -24.60
C ALA A 230 -9.63 1.20 -25.25
N MET A 231 -9.60 1.08 -26.57
CA MET A 231 -8.38 0.86 -27.34
C MET A 231 -7.37 2.00 -27.20
N VAL A 232 -7.83 3.26 -27.22
CA VAL A 232 -6.97 4.43 -27.00
C VAL A 232 -6.34 4.35 -25.61
N GLN A 233 -7.15 4.13 -24.57
CA GLN A 233 -6.66 4.08 -23.19
C GLN A 233 -5.61 2.98 -22.97
N LEU A 234 -5.85 1.78 -23.50
CA LEU A 234 -4.90 0.67 -23.40
C LEU A 234 -3.63 0.91 -24.21
N SER A 235 -3.73 1.52 -25.39
CA SER A 235 -2.57 1.86 -26.22
C SER A 235 -1.67 2.92 -25.56
N ASP A 236 -2.28 3.88 -24.86
CA ASP A 236 -1.55 4.90 -24.11
C ASP A 236 -0.78 4.30 -22.92
N ILE A 237 -1.29 3.23 -22.29
CA ILE A 237 -0.54 2.46 -21.29
C ILE A 237 0.72 1.88 -21.93
N MET A 238 0.60 1.20 -23.08
CA MET A 238 1.76 0.65 -23.78
C MET A 238 2.80 1.73 -24.08
N THR A 239 2.33 2.89 -24.55
CA THR A 239 3.17 4.03 -24.90
C THR A 239 3.96 4.52 -23.69
N ALA A 240 3.29 4.75 -22.55
CA ALA A 240 3.95 5.21 -21.32
C ALA A 240 5.05 4.24 -20.85
N PHE A 241 4.78 2.93 -20.86
CA PHE A 241 5.78 1.93 -20.48
C PHE A 241 6.96 1.88 -21.45
N MET A 242 6.69 1.91 -22.77
CA MET A 242 7.75 1.90 -23.78
C MET A 242 8.63 3.16 -23.72
N GLU A 243 8.03 4.33 -23.50
CA GLU A 243 8.75 5.59 -23.34
C GLU A 243 9.64 5.60 -22.10
N ALA A 244 9.20 4.95 -21.02
CA ALA A 244 10.00 4.73 -19.81
C ALA A 244 11.09 3.63 -19.98
N GLY A 245 11.08 2.90 -21.10
CA GLY A 245 11.97 1.76 -21.31
C GLY A 245 11.59 0.51 -20.50
N GLU A 246 10.38 0.49 -19.96
CA GLU A 246 9.85 -0.59 -19.12
C GLU A 246 9.07 -1.62 -19.96
N ALA A 247 9.01 -2.85 -19.47
CA ALA A 247 8.26 -3.91 -20.12
C ALA A 247 6.75 -3.66 -19.98
N VAL A 248 6.04 -3.61 -21.10
CA VAL A 248 4.57 -3.50 -21.12
C VAL A 248 3.96 -4.74 -20.43
N PRO A 249 3.08 -4.55 -19.42
CA PRO A 249 2.43 -5.66 -18.74
C PRO A 249 1.69 -6.59 -19.70
N GLU A 250 1.84 -7.91 -19.54
CA GLU A 250 1.17 -8.92 -20.35
C GLU A 250 -0.36 -8.73 -20.44
N PRO A 251 -1.08 -8.43 -19.33
CA PRO A 251 -2.53 -8.27 -19.39
C PRO A 251 -2.98 -7.14 -20.34
N VAL A 252 -2.18 -6.08 -20.47
CA VAL A 252 -2.46 -4.96 -21.39
C VAL A 252 -2.35 -5.44 -22.85
N ARG A 253 -1.29 -6.18 -23.16
CA ARG A 253 -1.05 -6.74 -24.51
C ARG A 253 -2.15 -7.73 -24.90
N GLU A 254 -2.55 -8.59 -23.97
CA GLU A 254 -3.64 -9.54 -24.19
C GLU A 254 -4.98 -8.84 -24.44
N ARG A 255 -5.29 -7.78 -23.67
CA ARG A 255 -6.55 -7.05 -23.80
C ARG A 255 -6.66 -6.31 -25.12
N ILE A 256 -5.58 -5.65 -25.55
CA ILE A 256 -5.49 -5.01 -26.87
C ILE A 256 -5.65 -6.04 -28.00
N SER A 257 -5.01 -7.20 -27.86
CA SER A 257 -5.12 -8.27 -28.86
C SER A 257 -6.55 -8.79 -29.01
N LYS A 258 -7.33 -8.83 -27.91
CA LYS A 258 -8.74 -9.22 -27.95
C LYS A 258 -9.61 -8.18 -28.66
N LEU A 259 -9.41 -6.90 -28.38
CA LEU A 259 -10.17 -5.81 -29.00
C LEU A 259 -9.87 -5.60 -30.50
N THR A 260 -8.73 -6.11 -30.97
CA THR A 260 -8.30 -6.02 -32.39
C THR A 260 -8.58 -7.29 -33.19
N ALA A 261 -9.10 -8.35 -32.54
CA ALA A 261 -9.40 -9.62 -33.18
C ALA A 261 -10.81 -9.72 -33.80
N GLU A 262 -11.62 -8.66 -33.69
CA GLU A 262 -12.95 -8.51 -34.32
C GLU A 262 -12.85 -7.77 -35.67
#